data_AF-F7JRA1-F1
#
_entry.id   AF-F7JRA1-F1
#
_cell.length_a   1.000
_cell.length_b   1.000
_cell.length_c   1.000
_cell.angle_alpha   90.00
_cell.angle_beta   90.00
_cell.angle_gamma   90.00
#
_symmetry.space_group_name_H-M   'P 1'
#
loop_
_entity.id
_entity.type
_entity.pdbx_description
1 polymer ?
#
loop_
_entity_poly.entity_id
_entity_poly.type
_entity_poly.pdbx_seq_one_letter_code
_entity_poly.pdbx_strand_id
1 'polypeptide(L)'
;MRPLIRFLFPQIPPGHKANAPICMNFIANFLGLGWAATPAGLKAMGALSDLEKERREKRAPGPIRKPGVASNEMCTFLIMNISSLQLIPVNVIAYRSQYGSVNPAAIVGAGIVATAVSTAVAVAFCKGMGWIKKK
;
A
#
# COMPACT_ATOMS: atom_id res chain seq x y z
N MET A 1 12.58 2.44 -2.40
CA MET A 1 11.41 1.90 -1.63
C MET A 1 11.69 1.68 -0.15
N ARG A 2 12.84 1.12 0.26
CA ARG A 2 13.17 0.86 1.68
C ARG A 2 12.91 2.03 2.67
N PRO A 3 13.25 3.31 2.38
CA PRO A 3 12.92 4.42 3.28
C PRO A 3 11.41 4.71 3.36
N LEU A 4 10.69 4.65 2.24
CA LEU A 4 9.23 4.83 2.20
C LEU A 4 8.50 3.76 3.01
N ILE A 5 8.88 2.48 2.86
CA ILE A 5 8.28 1.39 3.62
C ILE A 5 8.59 1.50 5.11
N ARG A 6 9.82 1.85 5.50
CA ARG A 6 10.14 2.13 6.92
C ARG A 6 9.34 3.30 7.47
N PHE A 7 9.10 4.32 6.64
CA PHE A 7 8.31 5.48 7.03
C PHE A 7 6.84 5.12 7.23
N LEU A 8 6.23 4.34 6.32
CA LEU A 8 4.82 3.94 6.38
C LEU A 8 4.57 2.83 7.42
N PHE A 9 5.52 1.90 7.59
CA PHE A 9 5.39 0.71 8.43
C PHE A 9 6.51 0.63 9.49
N PRO A 10 6.54 1.54 10.48
CA PRO A 10 7.62 1.62 11.45
C PRO A 10 7.69 0.43 12.42
N GLN A 11 6.60 -0.33 12.56
CA GLN A 11 6.49 -1.45 13.48
C GLN A 11 6.85 -2.82 12.85
N ILE A 12 7.16 -2.85 11.54
CA ILE A 12 7.68 -4.04 10.89
C ILE A 12 9.18 -4.13 11.17
N PRO A 13 9.68 -5.27 11.69
CA PRO A 13 11.11 -5.43 11.94
C PRO A 13 11.96 -5.26 10.66
N PRO A 14 13.17 -4.69 10.77
CA PRO A 14 14.07 -4.58 9.63
C PRO A 14 14.39 -5.96 9.06
N GLY A 15 14.18 -6.16 7.75
CA GLY A 15 14.45 -7.46 7.11
C GLY A 15 13.34 -8.50 7.27
N HIS A 16 12.22 -8.16 7.92
CA HIS A 16 11.07 -9.06 8.00
C HIS A 16 10.53 -9.43 6.60
N LYS A 17 10.08 -10.69 6.45
CA LYS A 17 9.59 -11.26 5.17
C LYS A 17 8.44 -10.46 4.55
N ALA A 18 7.65 -9.76 5.36
CA ALA A 18 6.56 -8.89 4.89
C ALA A 18 7.03 -7.71 4.02
N ASN A 19 8.28 -7.26 4.16
CA ASN A 19 8.77 -6.09 3.41
C ASN A 19 8.78 -6.30 1.89
N ALA A 20 9.16 -7.49 1.43
CA ALA A 20 9.28 -7.80 0.01
C ALA A 20 7.92 -7.77 -0.75
N PRO A 21 6.88 -8.51 -0.32
CA PRO A 21 5.59 -8.48 -1.01
C PRO A 21 4.89 -7.12 -0.89
N ILE A 22 5.06 -6.40 0.23
CA ILE A 22 4.57 -5.01 0.35
C ILE A 22 5.24 -4.14 -0.72
N CYS A 23 6.57 -4.15 -0.82
CA CYS A 23 7.30 -3.39 -1.84
C CYS A 23 6.82 -3.74 -3.25
N MET A 24 6.67 -5.03 -3.54
CA MET A 24 6.24 -5.50 -4.86
C MET A 24 4.85 -4.97 -5.23
N ASN A 25 3.90 -5.02 -4.30
CA ASN A 25 2.56 -4.50 -4.51
C ASN A 25 2.56 -2.98 -4.75
N PHE A 26 3.31 -2.21 -3.96
CA PHE A 26 3.44 -0.77 -4.19
C PHE A 26 4.06 -0.45 -5.56
N ILE A 27 5.14 -1.14 -5.95
CA ILE A 27 5.78 -0.94 -7.25
C ILE A 27 4.80 -1.27 -8.39
N ALA A 28 4.09 -2.40 -8.27
CA ALA A 28 3.09 -2.80 -9.25
C ALA A 28 1.96 -1.76 -9.37
N ASN A 29 1.48 -1.21 -8.25
CA ASN A 29 0.50 -0.13 -8.24
C ASN A 29 1.05 1.15 -8.89
N PHE A 30 2.25 1.61 -8.52
CA PHE A 30 2.85 2.81 -9.12
C PHE A 30 2.99 2.70 -10.64
N LEU A 31 3.32 1.50 -11.15
CA LEU A 31 3.48 1.21 -12.57
C LEU A 31 2.16 0.87 -13.31
N GLY A 32 1.03 0.78 -12.60
CA GLY A 32 -0.24 0.39 -13.20
C GLY A 32 -0.38 -1.09 -13.54
N LEU A 33 0.51 -1.95 -13.02
CA LEU A 33 0.52 -3.40 -13.25
C LEU A 33 -0.45 -4.13 -12.31
N GLY A 34 -1.75 -3.85 -12.46
CA GLY A 34 -2.80 -4.41 -11.59
C GLY A 34 -2.78 -5.94 -11.48
N TRP A 35 -2.42 -6.62 -12.57
CA TRP A 35 -2.25 -8.08 -12.62
C TRP A 35 -1.16 -8.61 -11.66
N ALA A 36 -0.10 -7.83 -11.42
CA ALA A 36 0.96 -8.15 -10.47
C ALA A 36 0.66 -7.64 -9.05
N ALA A 37 -0.12 -6.56 -8.95
CA ALA A 37 -0.42 -5.91 -7.68
C ALA A 37 -1.27 -6.79 -6.75
N THR A 38 -2.34 -7.41 -7.27
CA THR A 38 -3.26 -8.25 -6.47
C THR A 38 -2.58 -9.47 -5.83
N PRO A 39 -1.85 -10.34 -6.57
CA PRO A 39 -1.17 -11.48 -5.95
C PRO A 39 -0.06 -11.06 -4.98
N ALA A 40 0.65 -9.97 -5.28
CA ALA A 40 1.62 -9.40 -4.35
C ALA A 40 0.94 -8.86 -3.08
N GLY A 41 -0.24 -8.26 -3.21
CA GLY A 41 -1.01 -7.72 -2.09
C GLY A 41 -1.57 -8.80 -1.16
N LEU A 42 -2.06 -9.91 -1.71
CA LEU A 42 -2.48 -11.07 -0.92
C LEU A 42 -1.30 -11.68 -0.15
N LYS A 43 -0.13 -11.81 -0.78
CA LYS A 43 1.11 -12.24 -0.11
C LYS A 43 1.54 -11.26 0.99
N ALA A 44 1.39 -9.96 0.76
CA ALA A 44 1.69 -8.92 1.75
C ALA A 44 0.76 -9.03 2.97
N MET A 45 -0.56 -9.16 2.75
CA MET A 45 -1.54 -9.36 3.81
C MET A 45 -1.28 -10.65 4.60
N GLY A 46 -0.94 -11.75 3.92
CA GLY A 46 -0.54 -13.00 4.57
C GLY A 46 0.69 -12.81 5.47
N ALA A 47 1.75 -12.17 4.95
CA ALA A 47 2.97 -11.93 5.71
C ALA A 47 2.77 -10.96 6.90
N LEU A 48 1.82 -10.02 6.80
CA LEU A 48 1.41 -9.17 7.92
C LEU A 48 0.60 -9.96 8.97
N SER A 49 -0.21 -10.93 8.53
CA SER A 49 -0.94 -11.84 9.42
C SER A 49 0.01 -12.76 10.19
N ASP A 50 1.04 -13.27 9.54
CA ASP A 50 2.06 -14.07 10.19
C ASP A 50 2.90 -13.23 11.15
N LEU A 51 3.25 -11.98 10.81
CA LEU A 51 3.89 -11.05 11.75
C LEU A 51 3.04 -10.84 13.00
N GLU A 52 1.72 -10.73 12.86
CA GLU A 52 0.82 -10.58 14.00
C GLU A 52 0.75 -11.85 14.85
N LYS A 53 0.85 -13.05 14.26
CA LYS A 53 0.99 -14.31 15.02
C LYS A 53 2.31 -14.34 15.78
N GLU A 54 3.43 -13.97 15.15
CA GLU A 54 4.74 -13.89 15.80
C GLU A 54 4.74 -12.93 17.00
N ARG A 55 4.01 -11.80 16.92
CA ARG A 55 3.81 -10.88 18.05
C ARG A 55 3.06 -11.51 19.19
N ARG A 56 1.98 -12.27 18.92
CA ARG A 56 1.23 -13.02 19.95
C ARG A 56 2.10 -14.06 20.64
N GLU A 57 3.01 -14.68 19.91
CA GLU A 57 4.01 -15.63 20.43
C GLU A 57 5.21 -14.95 21.10
N LYS A 58 5.22 -13.61 21.20
CA LYS A 58 6.34 -12.80 21.73
C LYS A 58 7.66 -12.97 20.98
N ARG A 59 7.61 -13.41 19.71
CA ARG A 59 8.77 -13.58 18.82
C ARG A 59 9.09 -12.32 18.00
N ALA A 60 8.13 -11.41 17.86
CA ALA A 60 8.29 -10.14 17.18
C ALA A 60 7.85 -8.96 18.06
N PRO A 61 8.52 -7.79 17.97
CA PRO A 61 8.13 -6.60 18.72
C PRO A 61 6.87 -5.95 18.12
N GLY A 62 6.14 -5.23 18.97
CA GLY A 62 4.98 -4.42 18.58
C GLY A 62 3.74 -4.66 19.43
N PRO A 63 2.67 -3.88 19.22
CA PRO A 63 1.40 -4.04 19.89
C PRO A 63 0.73 -5.35 19.44
N ILE A 64 0.29 -6.15 20.40
CA ILE A 64 -0.41 -7.41 20.14
C ILE A 64 -1.91 -7.13 19.99
N ARG A 65 -2.51 -7.62 18.91
CA ARG A 65 -3.94 -7.59 18.64
C ARG A 65 -4.57 -8.94 18.89
N LYS A 66 -5.82 -8.92 19.34
CA LYS A 66 -6.63 -10.13 19.52
C LYS A 66 -6.79 -10.87 18.17
N PRO A 67 -6.90 -12.22 18.17
CA PRO A 67 -7.28 -12.98 16.98
C PRO A 67 -8.53 -12.40 16.30
N GLY A 68 -8.51 -12.33 14.96
CA GLY A 68 -9.58 -11.71 14.17
C GLY A 68 -9.52 -10.19 14.03
N VAL A 69 -8.65 -9.49 14.77
CA VAL A 69 -8.49 -8.03 14.67
C VAL A 69 -7.33 -7.69 13.76
N ALA A 70 -7.57 -6.83 12.76
CA ALA A 70 -6.53 -6.33 11.86
C ALA A 70 -5.47 -5.50 12.60
N SER A 71 -4.21 -5.71 12.24
CA SER A 71 -3.09 -4.91 12.76
C SER A 71 -3.06 -3.53 12.10
N ASN A 72 -2.34 -2.58 12.71
CA ASN A 72 -2.21 -1.24 12.13
C ASN A 72 -1.54 -1.29 10.76
N GLU A 73 -0.60 -2.21 10.56
CA GLU A 73 0.10 -2.41 9.30
C GLU A 73 -0.83 -2.94 8.23
N MET A 74 -1.74 -3.87 8.55
CA MET A 74 -2.76 -4.34 7.61
C MET A 74 -3.67 -3.20 7.17
N CYS A 75 -4.16 -2.40 8.13
CA CYS A 75 -5.00 -1.24 7.82
C CYS A 75 -4.25 -0.21 6.97
N THR A 76 -3.01 0.11 7.34
CA THR A 76 -2.17 1.06 6.59
C THR A 76 -1.91 0.54 5.17
N PHE A 77 -1.59 -0.74 5.02
CA PHE A 77 -1.36 -1.37 3.72
C PHE A 77 -2.61 -1.29 2.82
N LEU A 78 -3.78 -1.56 3.38
CA LEU A 78 -5.06 -1.47 2.66
C LEU A 78 -5.37 -0.03 2.24
N ILE A 79 -5.28 0.92 3.17
CA ILE A 79 -5.52 2.35 2.90
C ILE A 79 -4.61 2.84 1.78
N MET A 80 -3.31 2.51 1.86
CA MET A 80 -2.35 2.91 0.84
C MET A 80 -2.65 2.29 -0.54
N ASN A 81 -3.08 1.03 -0.57
CA ASN A 81 -3.49 0.36 -1.82
C ASN A 81 -4.73 1.01 -2.45
N ILE A 82 -5.72 1.39 -1.64
CA ILE A 82 -6.95 2.03 -2.12
C ILE A 82 -6.66 3.46 -2.60
N SER A 83 -5.78 4.19 -1.92
CA SER A 83 -5.39 5.55 -2.31
C SER A 83 -4.50 5.62 -3.57
N SER A 84 -4.03 4.46 -4.05
CA SER A 84 -3.00 4.24 -5.08
C SER A 84 -2.70 5.43 -6.00
N LEU A 85 -1.52 6.01 -5.81
CA LEU A 85 -0.88 6.89 -6.78
C LEU A 85 -0.38 6.05 -7.97
N GLN A 86 -1.12 6.07 -9.07
CA GLN A 86 -0.66 5.51 -10.35
C GLN A 86 0.15 6.59 -11.08
N LEU A 87 1.47 6.38 -11.25
CA LEU A 87 2.31 7.29 -12.03
C LEU A 87 2.09 7.11 -13.53
N ILE A 88 1.80 5.88 -13.95
CA ILE A 88 1.53 5.54 -15.34
C ILE A 88 0.21 4.78 -15.41
N PRO A 89 -0.91 5.43 -15.79
CA PRO A 89 -2.20 4.76 -15.91
C PRO A 89 -2.29 4.02 -17.26
N VAL A 90 -1.33 3.11 -17.52
CA VAL A 90 -1.21 2.36 -18.79
C VAL A 90 -2.52 1.70 -19.17
N ASN A 91 -3.22 1.11 -18.21
CA ASN A 91 -4.50 0.43 -18.47
C ASN A 91 -5.56 1.40 -18.98
N VAL A 92 -5.66 2.61 -18.40
CA VAL A 92 -6.68 3.58 -18.81
C VAL A 92 -6.32 4.21 -20.16
N ILE A 93 -5.04 4.44 -20.42
CA ILE A 93 -4.54 4.88 -21.74
C ILE A 93 -4.85 3.82 -22.79
N ALA A 94 -4.57 2.55 -22.51
CA ALA A 94 -4.85 1.42 -23.40
C ALA A 94 -6.35 1.31 -23.69
N TYR A 95 -7.20 1.39 -22.67
CA TYR A 95 -8.66 1.42 -22.85
C TYR A 95 -9.10 2.59 -23.72
N ARG A 96 -8.65 3.82 -23.42
CA ARG A 96 -9.01 4.98 -24.23
C ARG A 96 -8.53 4.86 -25.68
N SER A 97 -7.37 4.25 -25.92
CA SER A 97 -6.89 3.96 -27.27
C SER A 97 -7.76 2.93 -27.98
N GLN A 98 -8.19 1.88 -27.29
CA GLN A 98 -9.08 0.84 -27.86
C GLN A 98 -10.47 1.36 -28.22
N TYR A 99 -11.00 2.31 -27.45
CA TYR A 99 -12.30 2.95 -27.71
C TYR A 99 -12.19 4.17 -28.64
N GLY A 100 -11.08 4.34 -29.38
CA GLY A 100 -10.96 5.36 -30.43
C GLY A 100 -10.72 6.79 -29.94
N SER A 101 -10.20 6.98 -28.72
CA SER A 101 -9.95 8.34 -28.21
C SER A 101 -8.84 9.04 -28.99
N VAL A 102 -9.12 10.26 -29.46
CA VAL A 102 -8.17 11.11 -30.22
C VAL A 102 -6.93 11.47 -29.41
N ASN A 103 -7.06 11.59 -28.08
CA ASN A 103 -5.93 11.80 -27.17
C ASN A 103 -6.09 10.96 -25.89
N PRO A 104 -5.65 9.68 -25.92
CA PRO A 104 -5.78 8.76 -24.78
C PRO A 104 -5.03 9.21 -23.52
N ALA A 105 -3.95 9.99 -23.68
CA ALA A 105 -3.11 10.45 -22.58
C ALA A 105 -3.62 11.72 -21.87
N ALA A 106 -4.66 12.39 -22.40
CA ALA A 106 -5.15 13.65 -21.83
C ALA A 106 -5.64 13.55 -20.36
N ILE A 107 -6.05 12.35 -19.91
CA ILE A 107 -6.46 12.10 -18.51
C ILE A 107 -5.29 11.94 -17.53
N VAL A 108 -4.07 11.71 -18.03
CA VAL A 108 -2.92 11.34 -17.19
C VAL A 108 -2.62 12.43 -16.18
N GLY A 109 -2.63 13.70 -16.62
CA GLY A 109 -2.38 14.84 -15.72
C GLY A 109 -3.39 14.92 -14.58
N ALA A 110 -4.68 14.88 -14.90
CA ALA A 110 -5.74 14.91 -13.88
C ALA A 110 -5.70 13.68 -12.96
N GLY A 111 -5.39 12.49 -13.51
CA GLY A 111 -5.27 11.24 -12.74
C GLY A 111 -4.11 11.27 -11.75
N ILE A 112 -2.95 11.77 -12.15
CA ILE A 112 -1.79 11.93 -11.27
C ILE A 112 -2.12 12.89 -10.13
N VAL A 113 -2.73 14.04 -10.43
CA VAL A 113 -3.09 15.04 -9.39
C VAL A 113 -4.13 14.46 -8.42
N ALA A 114 -5.20 13.85 -8.92
CA ALA A 114 -6.25 13.26 -8.09
C ALA A 114 -5.70 12.17 -7.15
N THR A 115 -4.87 11.27 -7.68
CA THR A 115 -4.31 10.18 -6.89
C THR A 115 -3.18 10.64 -5.96
N ALA A 116 -2.44 11.69 -6.32
CA ALA A 116 -1.49 12.34 -5.43
C ALA A 116 -2.16 12.97 -4.22
N VAL A 117 -3.25 13.71 -4.42
CA VAL A 117 -4.05 14.29 -3.32
C VAL A 117 -4.63 13.17 -2.44
N SER A 118 -5.22 12.14 -3.04
CA SER A 118 -5.75 10.97 -2.32
C SER A 118 -4.68 10.30 -1.45
N THR A 119 -3.50 10.04 -2.02
CA THR A 119 -2.37 9.43 -1.31
C THR A 119 -1.83 10.34 -0.21
N ALA A 120 -1.75 11.66 -0.43
CA ALA A 120 -1.32 12.61 0.58
C ALA A 120 -2.25 12.61 1.81
N VAL A 121 -3.57 12.64 1.58
CA VAL A 121 -4.58 12.55 2.65
C VAL A 121 -4.49 11.21 3.37
N ALA A 122 -4.32 10.10 2.65
CA ALA A 122 -4.15 8.78 3.23
C ALA A 122 -2.92 8.69 4.16
N VAL A 123 -1.78 9.21 3.71
CA VAL A 123 -0.54 9.26 4.52
C VAL A 123 -0.74 10.14 5.76
N ALA A 124 -1.34 11.32 5.60
CA ALA A 124 -1.65 12.22 6.71
C ALA A 124 -2.56 11.55 7.75
N PHE A 125 -3.61 10.86 7.31
CA PHE A 125 -4.54 10.13 8.19
C PHE A 125 -3.85 8.98 8.93
N CYS A 126 -3.12 8.11 8.21
CA CYS A 126 -2.41 6.99 8.82
C CYS A 126 -1.39 7.46 9.87
N LYS A 127 -0.69 8.57 9.59
CA LYS A 127 0.25 9.18 10.53
C LYS A 127 -0.43 9.86 11.70
N GLY A 128 -1.48 10.64 11.46
CA GLY A 128 -2.26 11.32 12.50
C GLY A 128 -2.82 10.33 13.52
N MET A 129 -3.44 9.25 13.05
CA MET A 129 -3.94 8.19 13.95
C MET A 129 -2.82 7.43 14.66
N GLY A 130 -1.68 7.22 14.01
CA GLY A 130 -0.50 6.63 14.63
C GLY A 130 0.12 7.53 15.72
N TRP A 131 -0.02 8.85 15.59
CA TRP A 131 0.39 9.83 16.59
C TRP A 131 -0.57 9.87 17.79
N ILE A 132 -1.87 9.78 17.54
CA ILE A 132 -2.91 9.75 18.58
C ILE A 132 -2.80 8.50 19.46
N LYS A 133 -2.42 7.34 18.91
CA LYS A 133 -2.22 6.10 19.67
C LYS A 133 -0.88 5.98 20.41
N LYS A 134 0.03 6.95 20.25
CA LYS A 134 1.32 7.00 20.96
C LYS A 134 1.27 7.85 22.25
N LYS A 135 0.20 8.62 22.46
CA LYS A 135 -0.18 9.21 23.75
C LYS A 135 -1.05 8.23 24.52
#